data_AF-A0A9P1HDV0-F1
#
_entry.id   AF-A0A9P1HDV0-F1
#
_cell.length_a   1.000
_cell.length_b   1.000
_cell.length_c   1.000
_cell.angle_alpha   90.00
_cell.angle_beta   90.00
_cell.angle_gamma   90.00
#
_symmetry.space_group_name_H-M   'P 1'
#
loop_
_entity.id
_entity.type
_entity.pdbx_description
1 polymer ?
#
loop_
_entity_poly.entity_id
_entity_poly.type
_entity_poly.pdbx_seq_one_letter_code
_entity_poly.pdbx_strand_id
1 'polypeptide(L)'
;MALRMKVRGLQGIVAVGRIRDVEELKSTGLPVPLEVDGTIINPGDLVFCDPSNGVVVIPQERVDEVATLLPELTAADERVKEAVAGGMTVHEAFKTHRGKL
;
A
#
# COMPACT_ATOMS: atom_id res chain seq x y z
N MET A 1 13.74 -10.05 -24.90
CA MET A 1 13.67 -11.24 -23.99
C MET A 1 12.24 -11.57 -23.59
N ALA A 2 11.39 -10.55 -23.49
CA ALA A 2 10.01 -10.62 -23.08
C ALA A 2 9.17 -11.61 -23.92
N LEU A 3 9.34 -11.61 -25.25
CA LEU A 3 8.64 -12.54 -26.15
C LEU A 3 8.98 -14.02 -25.85
N ARG A 4 10.25 -14.32 -25.57
CA ARG A 4 10.70 -15.68 -25.26
C ARG A 4 10.21 -16.14 -23.88
N MET A 5 10.00 -15.21 -22.95
CA MET A 5 9.43 -15.50 -21.64
C MET A 5 7.95 -15.89 -21.75
N LYS A 6 7.18 -15.18 -22.58
CA LYS A 6 5.78 -15.49 -22.89
C LYS A 6 5.62 -16.87 -23.55
N VAL A 7 6.42 -17.18 -24.56
CA VAL A 7 6.40 -18.49 -25.24
C VAL A 7 6.74 -19.65 -24.28
N ARG A 8 7.49 -19.38 -23.21
CA ARG A 8 7.86 -20.37 -22.19
C ARG A 8 6.88 -20.48 -21.02
N GLY A 9 5.77 -19.74 -21.04
CA GLY A 9 4.72 -19.84 -20.02
C GLY A 9 5.12 -19.26 -18.64
N LEU A 10 6.06 -18.32 -18.60
CA LEU A 10 6.39 -17.62 -17.36
C LEU A 10 5.19 -16.80 -16.86
N GLN A 11 5.01 -16.71 -15.54
CA GLN A 11 3.86 -16.05 -14.92
C GLN A 11 4.11 -14.60 -14.50
N GLY A 12 5.35 -14.11 -14.59
CA GLY A 12 5.70 -12.73 -14.23
C GLY A 12 7.19 -12.45 -14.41
N ILE A 13 7.58 -11.18 -14.28
CA ILE A 13 8.96 -10.72 -14.46
C ILE A 13 9.36 -9.87 -13.26
N VAL A 14 10.40 -10.24 -12.51
CA VAL A 14 10.97 -9.43 -11.43
C VAL A 14 12.40 -9.03 -11.82
N ALA A 15 12.72 -7.74 -11.72
CA ALA A 15 14.06 -7.22 -11.98
C ALA A 15 14.48 -6.25 -10.88
N VAL A 16 15.67 -6.44 -10.32
CA VAL A 16 16.27 -5.54 -9.33
C VAL A 16 17.23 -4.60 -10.07
N GLY A 17 16.85 -3.32 -10.19
CA GLY A 17 17.62 -2.30 -10.90
C GLY A 17 16.94 -1.78 -12.18
N ARG A 18 17.70 -1.05 -13.01
CA ARG A 18 17.13 -0.36 -14.19
C ARG A 18 16.72 -1.35 -15.27
N ILE A 19 15.47 -1.22 -15.71
CA ILE A 19 14.88 -2.02 -16.78
C ILE A 19 14.92 -1.19 -18.09
N ARG A 20 15.23 -1.84 -19.21
CA ARG A 20 15.09 -1.28 -20.57
C ARG A 20 13.91 -1.93 -21.28
N ASP A 21 13.37 -1.25 -22.30
CA ASP A 21 12.28 -1.77 -23.15
C ASP A 21 10.97 -2.04 -22.37
N VAL A 22 10.57 -1.08 -21.53
CA VAL A 22 9.38 -1.19 -20.67
C VAL A 22 8.09 -1.37 -21.49
N GLU A 23 7.98 -0.73 -22.65
CA GLU A 23 6.88 -0.97 -23.62
C GLU A 23 6.84 -2.44 -24.09
N GLU A 24 7.99 -3.06 -24.40
CA GLU A 24 8.05 -4.45 -24.85
C GLU A 24 7.60 -5.39 -23.71
N LEU A 25 8.05 -5.13 -22.48
CA LEU A 25 7.66 -5.91 -21.31
C LEU A 25 6.17 -5.80 -21.01
N LYS A 26 5.60 -4.58 -21.05
CA LYS A 26 4.14 -4.37 -20.92
C LYS A 26 3.36 -5.07 -22.02
N SER A 27 3.86 -5.07 -23.26
CA SER A 27 3.21 -5.73 -24.41
C SER A 27 3.09 -7.25 -24.25
N THR A 28 3.87 -7.86 -23.35
CA THR A 28 3.74 -9.30 -23.09
C THR A 28 2.45 -9.68 -22.38
N GLY A 29 1.85 -8.74 -21.64
CA GLY A 29 0.72 -8.99 -20.75
C GLY A 29 1.11 -9.77 -19.49
N LEU A 30 2.41 -9.92 -19.22
CA LEU A 30 2.88 -10.54 -17.98
C LEU A 30 2.77 -9.53 -16.83
N PRO A 31 2.32 -9.97 -15.64
CA PRO A 31 2.41 -9.19 -14.42
C PRO A 31 3.88 -8.82 -14.13
N VAL A 32 4.18 -7.52 -14.00
CA VAL A 32 5.52 -7.01 -13.69
C VAL A 32 5.43 -6.19 -12.41
N PRO A 33 6.17 -6.53 -11.33
CA PRO A 33 6.30 -5.66 -10.18
C PRO A 33 6.93 -4.33 -10.58
N LEU A 34 6.40 -3.26 -10.01
CA LEU A 34 6.85 -1.89 -10.24
C LEU A 34 7.59 -1.41 -9.00
N GLU A 35 8.71 -0.71 -9.16
CA GLU A 35 9.36 0.01 -8.07
C GLU A 35 9.09 1.51 -8.21
N VAL A 36 8.53 2.12 -7.17
CA VAL A 36 8.30 3.57 -7.07
C VAL A 36 8.91 4.05 -5.77
N ASP A 37 9.95 4.87 -5.86
CA ASP A 37 10.64 5.46 -4.69
C ASP A 37 11.03 4.43 -3.62
N GLY A 38 11.60 3.30 -4.04
CA GLY A 38 11.97 2.19 -3.16
C GLY A 38 10.82 1.29 -2.69
N THR A 39 9.58 1.59 -3.08
CA THR A 39 8.40 0.75 -2.81
C THR A 39 8.16 -0.21 -3.96
N ILE A 40 8.18 -1.52 -3.70
CA ILE A 40 7.82 -2.55 -4.67
C ILE A 40 6.31 -2.77 -4.63
N ILE A 41 5.68 -2.67 -5.79
CA ILE A 41 4.26 -2.87 -6.01
C ILE A 41 4.13 -4.13 -6.85
N ASN A 42 3.61 -5.19 -6.26
CA ASN A 42 3.37 -6.44 -6.95
C ASN A 42 1.99 -6.44 -7.61
N PRO A 43 1.85 -7.15 -8.74
CA PRO A 43 0.53 -7.42 -9.29
C PRO A 43 -0.34 -8.17 -8.29
N GLY A 44 -1.50 -7.60 -7.96
CA GLY A 44 -2.41 -8.12 -6.93
C GLY A 44 -2.47 -7.26 -5.66
N ASP A 45 -1.49 -6.37 -5.45
CA ASP A 45 -1.50 -5.43 -4.34
C ASP A 45 -2.65 -4.43 -4.47
N LEU A 46 -3.24 -4.04 -3.33
CA LEU A 46 -4.29 -3.04 -3.27
C LEU A 46 -3.66 -1.66 -3.22
N VAL A 47 -3.98 -0.82 -4.20
CA VAL A 47 -3.54 0.58 -4.25
C VAL A 47 -4.70 1.49 -3.90
N PHE A 48 -4.56 2.24 -2.81
CA PHE A 48 -5.52 3.24 -2.36
C PHE A 48 -4.99 4.65 -2.67
N CYS A 49 -5.79 5.46 -3.36
CA CYS A 49 -5.42 6.80 -3.77
C CYS A 49 -6.40 7.82 -3.17
N ASP A 50 -5.89 8.72 -2.34
CA ASP A 50 -6.61 9.87 -1.80
C ASP A 50 -6.11 11.15 -2.50
N PRO A 51 -7.00 11.93 -3.15
CA PRO A 51 -6.62 13.18 -3.82
C PRO A 51 -5.93 14.22 -2.92
N SER A 52 -6.21 14.19 -1.61
CA SER A 52 -5.68 15.14 -0.62
C SER A 52 -4.49 14.59 0.17
N ASN A 53 -4.38 13.27 0.31
CA ASN A 53 -3.40 12.63 1.21
C ASN A 53 -2.34 11.78 0.49
N GLY A 54 -2.54 11.41 -0.78
CA GLY A 54 -1.57 10.66 -1.59
C GLY A 54 -1.97 9.22 -1.85
N VAL A 55 -0.97 8.36 -2.09
CA VAL A 55 -1.16 6.96 -2.53
C VAL A 55 -0.54 6.00 -1.52
N VAL A 56 -1.28 4.96 -1.15
CA VAL A 56 -0.84 3.88 -0.27
C VAL A 56 -0.97 2.55 -1.01
N VAL A 57 0.06 1.71 -0.89
CA VAL A 57 0.08 0.36 -1.46
C VAL A 57 0.03 -0.64 -0.31
N ILE A 58 -0.90 -1.59 -0.39
CA ILE A 58 -1.10 -2.65 0.60
C ILE A 58 -0.82 -3.99 -0.09
N PRO A 59 0.18 -4.74 0.39
CA PRO A 59 0.45 -6.09 -0.12
C PRO A 59 -0.79 -6.97 -0.04
N GLN A 60 -1.07 -7.74 -1.10
CA GLN A 60 -2.29 -8.55 -1.19
C GLN A 60 -2.51 -9.44 0.05
N GLU A 61 -1.44 -10.04 0.56
CA GLU A 61 -1.47 -10.94 1.71
C GLU A 61 -1.75 -10.25 3.06
N ARG A 62 -1.67 -8.91 3.11
CA ARG A 62 -1.94 -8.11 4.31
C ARG A 62 -3.26 -7.34 4.26
N VAL A 63 -4.00 -7.43 3.16
CA VAL A 63 -5.26 -6.69 2.99
C VAL A 63 -6.24 -7.01 4.11
N ASP A 64 -6.38 -8.28 4.50
CA ASP A 64 -7.30 -8.69 5.57
C ASP A 64 -6.87 -8.19 6.96
N GLU A 65 -5.56 -8.20 7.22
CA GLU A 65 -4.97 -7.64 8.46
C GLU A 65 -5.29 -6.15 8.56
N VAL A 66 -5.02 -5.40 7.50
CA VAL A 66 -5.29 -3.96 7.45
C VAL A 66 -6.78 -3.67 7.58
N ALA A 67 -7.64 -4.41 6.86
CA ALA A 67 -9.09 -4.25 6.94
C ALA A 67 -9.65 -4.51 8.35
N THR A 68 -9.01 -5.40 9.12
CA THR A 68 -9.40 -5.70 10.50
C THR A 68 -8.94 -4.62 11.47
N LEU A 69 -7.74 -4.05 11.27
CA LEU A 69 -7.17 -3.04 12.17
C LEU A 69 -7.73 -1.61 11.95
N LEU A 70 -8.08 -1.26 10.71
CA LEU A 70 -8.51 0.09 10.34
C LEU A 70 -9.71 0.62 11.14
N PRO A 71 -10.78 -0.14 11.41
CA PRO A 71 -11.93 0.36 12.17
C PRO A 71 -11.56 0.78 13.60
N GLU A 72 -10.71 0.01 14.27
CA GLU A 72 -10.30 0.31 15.65
C GLU A 72 -9.43 1.57 15.72
N LEU A 73 -8.48 1.69 14.79
CA LEU A 73 -7.64 2.88 14.65
C LEU A 73 -8.46 4.12 14.34
N THR A 74 -9.43 4.01 13.43
CA THR A 74 -10.32 5.13 13.06
C THR A 74 -11.18 5.56 14.24
N ALA A 75 -11.75 4.61 14.99
CA ALA A 75 -12.52 4.91 16.19
C ALA A 75 -11.67 5.53 17.31
N ALA A 76 -10.40 5.12 17.44
CA ALA A 76 -9.47 5.77 18.36
C ALA A 76 -9.20 7.23 17.97
N ASP A 77 -9.00 7.50 16.68
CA ASP A 77 -8.75 8.85 16.16
C ASP A 77 -9.96 9.77 16.33
N GLU A 78 -11.19 9.28 16.15
CA GLU A 78 -12.39 10.06 16.45
C GLU A 78 -12.50 10.42 17.94
N ARG A 79 -12.21 9.48 18.85
CA ARG A 79 -12.17 9.78 20.29
C ARG A 79 -11.11 10.81 20.66
N VAL A 80 -9.93 10.77 20.00
CA VAL A 80 -8.90 11.79 20.18
C VAL A 80 -9.42 13.16 19.74
N LYS A 81 -10.06 13.25 18.58
CA LYS A 81 -10.64 14.51 18.07
C LYS A 81 -11.67 15.09 19.04
N GLU A 82 -12.59 14.25 19.53
CA GLU A 82 -13.60 14.66 20.50
C GLU A 82 -12.99 15.16 21.81
N ALA A 83 -12.00 14.44 22.36
CA ALA A 83 -11.34 14.83 23.60
C ALA A 83 -10.60 16.17 23.46
N VAL A 84 -9.90 16.38 22.33
CA VAL A 84 -9.22 17.65 22.05
C VAL A 84 -10.23 18.80 21.86
N ALA A 85 -11.33 18.56 21.15
CA ALA A 85 -12.41 19.54 21.02
C ALA A 85 -13.05 19.89 22.39
N GLY A 86 -13.08 18.93 23.32
CA GLY A 86 -13.50 19.10 24.71
C GLY A 86 -12.49 19.80 25.62
N GLY A 87 -11.32 20.22 25.09
CA GLY A 87 -10.30 20.97 25.83
C GLY A 87 -9.17 20.13 26.42
N MET A 88 -9.13 18.81 26.18
CA MET A 88 -7.98 17.99 26.54
C MET A 88 -6.77 18.32 25.65
N THR A 89 -5.55 18.22 26.20
CA THR A 89 -4.35 18.40 25.37
C THR A 89 -4.18 17.24 24.39
N VAL A 90 -3.57 17.50 23.23
CA VAL A 90 -3.32 16.46 22.22
C VAL A 90 -2.52 15.29 22.80
N HIS A 91 -1.49 15.58 23.61
CA HIS A 91 -0.66 14.54 24.23
C HIS A 91 -1.47 13.59 25.12
N GLU A 92 -2.35 14.12 25.97
CA GLU A 92 -3.19 13.33 26.86
C GLU A 92 -4.25 12.55 26.09
N ALA A 93 -4.85 13.14 25.06
CA ALA A 93 -5.85 12.48 24.23
C ALA A 93 -5.27 11.26 23.51
N PHE A 94 -4.09 11.40 22.89
CA PHE A 94 -3.39 10.28 22.24
C PHE A 94 -3.01 9.18 23.24
N LYS A 95 -2.46 9.55 24.41
CA LYS A 95 -2.11 8.58 25.46
C LYS A 95 -3.33 7.79 25.95
N THR A 96 -4.49 8.43 26.02
CA THR A 96 -5.72 7.85 26.58
C THR A 96 -6.45 6.98 25.56
N HIS A 97 -6.56 7.43 24.32
CA HIS A 97 -7.44 6.81 23.32
C HIS A 97 -6.71 5.98 22.24
N ARG A 98 -5.39 6.16 22.08
CA ARG A 98 -4.58 5.48 21.07
C ARG A 98 -3.33 4.76 21.61
N GLY A 99 -2.80 5.16 22.77
CA GLY A 99 -1.51 4.68 23.30
C GLY A 99 -1.42 3.21 23.76
N LYS A 100 -2.47 2.40 23.59
CA LYS A 100 -2.51 0.97 23.96
C LYS A 100 -2.80 0.02 22.81
N LEU A 101 -3.03 0.57 21.61
CA LEU A 101 -3.03 -0.15 20.33
C LEU A 101 -1.58 -0.38 19.89
#